data_AF-A0A497Q1R6-F1
#
_entry.id   AF-A0A497Q1R6-F1
#
_cell.length_a   1.000
_cell.length_b   1.000
_cell.length_c   1.000
_cell.angle_alpha   90.00
_cell.angle_beta   90.00
_cell.angle_gamma   90.00
#
_symmetry.space_group_name_H-M   'P 1'
#
loop_
_entity.id
_entity.type
_entity.pdbx_description
1 polymer ?
#
loop_
_entity_poly.entity_id
_entity_poly.type
_entity_poly.pdbx_seq_one_letter_code
_entity_poly.pdbx_strand_id
1 'polypeptide(L)'
;MSDLGQTEDHIEHVPNSDFTKEIEKEPGGEYIQRCIQCGMCTASCMVATMTEKYRPRKLIQQILLGMREEVLRSELPWLCMTCRQCEERCQEDVSLADIFRAVRNLAAKEGHIPDTVRGVVDKVMEDGWMLKDGYSDFIEDDRDDLGLETDLKWNTEFVRRVKKRYIDGVNKK
;
A
#
# COMPACT_ATOMS: atom_id res chain seq x y z
N MET A 1 53.00 29.47 -7.00
CA MET A 1 52.95 28.12 -6.41
C MET A 1 51.57 27.98 -5.78
N SER A 2 50.50 27.99 -6.59
CA SER A 2 49.97 26.83 -7.32
C SER A 2 49.77 25.63 -6.40
N ASP A 3 48.49 25.27 -6.27
CA ASP A 3 48.00 23.91 -6.10
C ASP A 3 47.54 23.50 -4.70
N LEU A 4 46.29 23.85 -4.38
CA LEU A 4 45.38 23.01 -3.60
C LEU A 4 43.99 23.08 -4.25
N GLY A 5 43.94 22.81 -5.54
CA GLY A 5 42.70 22.50 -6.24
C GLY A 5 42.42 21.00 -6.11
N GLN A 6 42.13 20.53 -4.90
CA GLN A 6 41.54 19.21 -4.75
C GLN A 6 40.08 19.34 -5.18
N THR A 7 39.77 18.95 -6.41
CA THR A 7 38.41 18.59 -6.78
C THR A 7 38.10 17.33 -5.98
N GLU A 8 37.59 17.51 -4.77
CA GLU A 8 36.90 16.45 -4.06
C GLU A 8 35.80 15.98 -5.03
N ASP A 9 35.86 14.72 -5.46
CA ASP A 9 34.70 14.07 -6.05
C ASP A 9 33.59 14.24 -5.00
N HIS A 10 32.66 15.17 -5.26
CA HIS A 10 31.45 15.27 -4.48
C HIS A 10 30.67 14.00 -4.72
N ILE A 11 30.92 12.99 -3.91
CA ILE A 11 30.10 11.78 -3.86
C ILE A 11 28.76 12.24 -3.29
N GLU A 12 27.79 12.41 -4.18
CA GLU A 12 26.41 12.67 -3.79
C GLU A 12 25.89 11.41 -3.09
N HIS A 13 25.92 11.41 -1.76
CA HIS A 13 25.35 10.34 -0.93
C HIS A 13 23.82 10.41 -0.89
N VAL A 14 23.19 10.51 -2.07
CA VAL A 14 21.74 10.42 -2.22
C VAL A 14 21.38 8.95 -2.35
N PRO A 15 20.41 8.42 -1.58
CA PRO A 15 19.89 7.07 -1.78
C PRO A 15 19.10 6.96 -3.10
N ASN A 16 19.82 6.99 -4.22
CA ASN A 16 19.27 6.98 -5.57
C ASN A 16 19.28 5.56 -6.14
N SER A 17 18.56 4.66 -5.47
CA SER A 17 18.39 3.29 -5.96
C SER A 17 17.38 3.25 -7.12
N ASP A 18 17.51 2.28 -8.02
CA ASP A 18 16.52 2.10 -9.09
C ASP A 18 15.13 1.77 -8.55
N PHE A 19 15.06 1.15 -7.36
CA PHE A 19 13.79 0.93 -6.67
C PHE A 19 13.17 2.22 -6.15
N THR A 20 13.98 3.16 -5.64
CA THR A 20 13.51 4.50 -5.28
C THR A 20 12.85 5.18 -6.48
N LYS A 21 13.51 5.14 -7.65
CA LYS A 21 12.98 5.70 -8.91
C LYS A 21 11.72 5.00 -9.40
N GLU A 22 11.58 3.71 -9.13
CA GLU A 22 10.36 2.95 -9.43
C GLU A 22 9.20 3.45 -8.56
N ILE A 23 9.42 3.63 -7.26
CA ILE A 23 8.42 4.17 -6.33
C ILE A 23 8.05 5.63 -6.66
N GLU A 24 9.00 6.46 -7.07
CA GLU A 24 8.74 7.85 -7.48
C GLU A 24 7.80 7.98 -8.67
N LYS A 25 7.72 6.96 -9.52
CA LYS A 25 6.83 6.92 -10.68
C LYS A 25 5.41 6.46 -10.32
N GLU A 26 5.22 5.88 -9.14
CA GLU A 26 3.91 5.48 -8.66
C GLU A 26 3.21 6.67 -7.98
N PRO A 27 1.88 6.85 -8.17
CA PRO A 27 1.18 7.99 -7.60
C PRO A 27 1.37 8.07 -6.08
N GLY A 28 1.82 9.23 -5.58
CA GLY A 28 2.08 9.49 -4.17
C GLY A 28 3.45 9.00 -3.66
N GLY A 29 4.34 8.52 -4.54
CA GLY A 29 5.72 8.18 -4.23
C GLY A 29 6.74 9.28 -4.55
N GLU A 30 6.31 10.41 -5.13
CA GLU A 30 7.14 11.43 -5.79
C GLU A 30 8.16 12.09 -4.84
N TYR A 31 7.87 12.11 -3.54
CA TYR A 31 8.67 12.79 -2.52
C TYR A 31 9.46 11.85 -1.60
N ILE A 32 9.55 10.56 -1.92
CA ILE A 32 10.28 9.60 -1.07
C ILE A 32 11.73 10.00 -0.80
N GLN A 33 12.42 10.61 -1.77
CA GLN A 33 13.81 11.07 -1.62
C GLN A 33 13.99 12.23 -0.64
N ARG A 34 12.92 12.93 -0.24
CA ARG A 34 12.98 13.97 0.79
C ARG A 34 13.14 13.39 2.20
N CYS A 35 12.99 12.08 2.38
CA CYS A 35 13.05 11.47 3.70
C CYS A 35 14.44 11.59 4.34
N ILE A 36 14.56 12.43 5.37
CA ILE A 36 15.78 12.60 6.18
C ILE A 36 15.94 11.55 7.30
N GLN A 37 15.14 10.48 7.29
CA GLN A 37 15.21 9.40 8.29
C GLN A 37 15.02 9.82 9.77
N CYS A 38 14.33 10.93 10.05
CA CYS A 38 14.11 11.42 11.43
C CYS A 38 13.32 10.48 12.36
N GLY A 39 12.48 9.61 11.79
CA GLY A 39 11.73 8.60 12.56
C GLY A 39 10.41 9.06 13.19
N MET A 40 9.98 10.30 12.96
CA MET A 40 8.67 10.82 13.41
C MET A 40 7.50 9.92 13.00
N CYS A 41 7.59 9.33 11.81
CA CYS A 41 6.60 8.39 11.31
C CYS A 41 6.45 7.14 12.19
N THR A 42 7.56 6.60 12.69
CA THR A 42 7.57 5.44 13.59
C THR A 42 7.00 5.80 14.95
N ALA A 43 7.43 6.94 15.53
CA ALA A 43 6.92 7.43 16.81
C ALA A 43 5.40 7.71 16.78
N SER A 44 4.89 8.13 15.62
CA SER A 44 3.47 8.47 15.42
C SER A 44 2.59 7.27 15.09
N CYS A 45 3.17 6.11 14.78
CA CYS A 45 2.42 4.99 14.26
C CYS A 45 1.86 4.10 15.37
N MET A 46 0.53 3.99 15.43
CA MET A 46 -0.16 3.07 16.35
C MET A 46 0.20 1.60 16.13
N VAL A 47 0.53 1.18 14.91
CA VAL A 47 0.95 -0.21 14.67
C VAL A 47 2.35 -0.44 15.24
N ALA A 48 3.24 0.54 15.14
CA ALA A 48 4.59 0.45 15.69
C ALA A 48 4.60 0.41 17.23
N THR A 49 3.58 0.94 17.91
CA THR A 49 3.43 0.82 19.37
C THR A 49 2.90 -0.55 19.80
N MET A 50 2.15 -1.23 18.93
CA MET A 50 1.59 -2.56 19.22
C MET A 50 2.54 -3.71 18.89
N THR A 51 3.48 -3.52 17.97
CA THR A 51 4.46 -4.55 17.59
C THR A 51 5.82 -3.97 17.27
N GLU A 52 6.88 -4.69 17.62
CA GLU A 52 8.27 -4.31 17.29
C GLU A 52 8.65 -4.58 15.83
N LYS A 53 7.90 -5.48 15.16
CA LYS A 53 8.18 -5.90 13.78
C LYS A 53 7.98 -4.76 12.78
N TYR A 54 7.03 -3.86 13.05
CA TYR A 54 6.66 -2.80 12.12
C TYR A 54 7.31 -1.46 12.49
N ARG A 55 8.20 -0.97 11.62
CA ARG A 55 8.88 0.32 11.78
C ARG A 55 8.86 1.05 10.44
N PRO A 56 7.91 1.97 10.20
CA PRO A 56 7.74 2.59 8.88
C PRO A 56 8.99 3.34 8.41
N ARG A 57 9.75 3.96 9.32
CA ARG A 57 11.06 4.55 8.99
C ARG A 57 12.02 3.53 8.35
N LYS A 58 12.11 2.32 8.93
CA LYS A 58 13.00 1.26 8.43
C LYS A 58 12.56 0.78 7.05
N LEU A 59 11.24 0.67 6.79
CA LEU A 59 10.75 0.32 5.45
C LEU A 59 11.15 1.38 4.41
N ILE A 60 10.98 2.67 4.72
CA ILE A 60 11.45 3.74 3.84
C ILE A 60 12.96 3.64 3.62
N GLN A 61 13.74 3.35 4.67
CA GLN A 61 15.18 3.14 4.56
C GLN A 61 15.52 1.99 3.60
N GLN A 62 14.81 0.86 3.70
CA GLN A 62 15.02 -0.30 2.81
C GLN A 62 14.71 0.03 1.36
N ILE A 63 13.64 0.80 1.09
CA ILE A 63 13.32 1.28 -0.26
C ILE A 63 14.46 2.16 -0.79
N LEU A 64 14.90 3.14 -0.01
CA LEU A 64 15.98 4.06 -0.36
C LEU A 64 17.31 3.33 -0.63
N LEU A 65 17.57 2.24 0.09
CA LEU A 65 18.75 1.38 -0.10
C LEU A 65 18.62 0.37 -1.25
N GLY A 66 17.49 0.33 -1.96
CA GLY A 66 17.29 -0.56 -3.10
C GLY A 66 16.95 -2.02 -2.75
N MET A 67 16.50 -2.29 -1.52
CA MET A 67 16.11 -3.62 -1.05
C MET A 67 14.74 -4.04 -1.58
N ARG A 68 14.59 -4.07 -2.90
CA ARG A 68 13.31 -4.24 -3.61
C ARG A 68 12.64 -5.56 -3.25
N GLU A 69 13.33 -6.67 -3.46
CA GLU A 69 12.77 -8.01 -3.26
C GLU A 69 12.37 -8.24 -1.80
N GLU A 70 13.19 -7.78 -0.86
CA GLU A 70 12.90 -7.88 0.57
C GLU A 70 11.65 -7.08 0.95
N VAL A 71 11.47 -5.88 0.39
CA VAL A 71 10.31 -5.03 0.66
C VAL A 71 9.05 -5.60 0.01
N LEU A 72 9.10 -6.01 -1.27
CA LEU A 72 7.93 -6.51 -2.00
C LEU A 72 7.41 -7.85 -1.46
N ARG A 73 8.31 -8.72 -0.98
CA ARG A 73 7.94 -10.02 -0.36
C ARG A 73 7.57 -9.91 1.12
N SER A 74 7.79 -8.76 1.74
CA SER A 74 7.51 -8.56 3.15
C SER A 74 6.01 -8.41 3.41
N GLU A 75 5.55 -8.90 4.56
CA GLU A 75 4.23 -8.58 5.10
C GLU A 75 4.15 -7.15 5.67
N LEU A 76 5.30 -6.54 5.96
CA LEU A 76 5.36 -5.28 6.70
C LEU A 76 4.64 -4.11 5.98
N PRO A 77 4.76 -3.90 4.65
CA PRO A 77 3.99 -2.86 3.97
C PRO A 77 2.48 -3.03 4.15
N TRP A 78 1.98 -4.26 4.31
CA TRP A 78 0.56 -4.57 4.49
C TRP A 78 0.04 -4.24 5.90
N LEU A 79 0.93 -4.03 6.88
CA LEU A 79 0.56 -3.62 8.24
C LEU A 79 0.21 -2.13 8.35
N CYS A 80 0.51 -1.30 7.36
CA CYS A 80 0.09 0.11 7.38
C CYS A 80 -1.45 0.23 7.33
N MET A 81 -2.05 0.86 8.33
CA MET A 81 -3.51 1.10 8.37
C MET A 81 -3.96 2.29 7.51
N THR A 82 -3.05 2.91 6.75
CA THR A 82 -3.32 4.08 5.90
C THR A 82 -4.00 5.25 6.63
N CYS A 83 -3.77 5.38 7.94
CA CYS A 83 -4.38 6.44 8.76
C CYS A 83 -3.76 7.83 8.57
N ARG A 84 -2.68 7.94 7.78
CA ARG A 84 -1.97 9.19 7.42
C ARG A 84 -1.37 10.01 8.58
N GLN A 85 -1.43 9.53 9.83
CA GLN A 85 -0.86 10.25 10.97
C GLN A 85 0.64 10.56 10.86
N CYS A 86 1.38 9.72 10.12
CA CYS A 86 2.81 9.93 9.86
C CYS A 86 3.10 10.99 8.79
N GLU A 87 2.17 11.24 7.87
CA GLU A 87 2.23 12.27 6.84
C GLU A 87 2.00 13.64 7.47
N GLU A 88 0.96 13.78 8.29
CA GLU A 88 0.63 15.00 9.05
C GLU A 88 1.75 15.48 10.00
N ARG A 89 2.70 14.60 10.34
CA ARG A 89 3.83 14.90 11.21
C ARG A 89 5.17 14.87 10.50
N CYS A 90 5.17 14.63 9.19
CA CYS A 90 6.40 14.67 8.41
C CYS A 90 6.85 16.13 8.30
N GLN A 91 8.15 16.37 8.47
CA GLN A 91 8.74 17.69 8.30
C GLN A 91 9.15 17.96 6.85
N GLU A 92 9.08 16.92 6.01
CA GLU A 92 9.60 16.89 4.63
C GLU A 92 8.50 16.52 3.61
N ASP A 93 7.23 16.54 4.04
CA ASP A 93 6.05 16.23 3.23
C ASP A 93 6.11 14.88 2.50
N VAL A 94 6.72 13.87 3.14
CA VAL A 94 6.76 12.51 2.61
C VAL A 94 5.46 11.78 2.95
N SER A 95 4.72 11.38 1.92
CA SER A 95 3.47 10.62 2.10
C SER A 95 3.71 9.12 2.23
N LEU A 96 4.06 8.66 3.44
CA LEU A 96 4.36 7.25 3.68
C LEU A 96 3.18 6.31 3.39
N ALA A 97 1.94 6.77 3.61
CA ALA A 97 0.76 5.97 3.33
C ALA A 97 0.64 5.65 1.83
N ASP A 98 0.89 6.65 0.98
CA ASP A 98 0.87 6.47 -0.47
C ASP A 98 2.09 5.71 -0.98
N ILE A 99 3.27 5.91 -0.42
CA ILE A 99 4.45 5.08 -0.70
C ILE A 99 4.17 3.60 -0.39
N PHE A 100 3.58 3.29 0.77
CA PHE A 100 3.25 1.90 1.08
C PHE A 100 2.13 1.34 0.21
N ARG A 101 1.20 2.18 -0.28
CA ARG A 101 0.24 1.78 -1.32
C ARG A 101 0.95 1.45 -2.64
N ALA A 102 1.91 2.27 -3.06
CA ALA A 102 2.73 2.00 -4.25
C ALA A 102 3.48 0.65 -4.12
N VAL A 103 4.13 0.41 -2.98
CA VAL A 103 4.79 -0.87 -2.67
C VAL A 103 3.81 -2.04 -2.77
N ARG A 104 2.62 -1.93 -2.18
CA ARG A 104 1.59 -2.99 -2.28
C ARG A 104 1.13 -3.24 -3.71
N ASN A 105 1.01 -2.18 -4.52
CA ASN A 105 0.63 -2.31 -5.92
C ASN A 105 1.70 -3.08 -6.71
N LEU A 106 2.98 -2.76 -6.50
CA LEU A 106 4.10 -3.48 -7.13
C LEU A 106 4.14 -4.94 -6.66
N ALA A 107 4.04 -5.16 -5.35
CA ALA A 107 3.98 -6.51 -4.78
C ALA A 107 2.80 -7.32 -5.36
N ALA A 108 1.63 -6.69 -5.51
CA ALA A 108 0.45 -7.33 -6.09
C ALA A 108 0.62 -7.68 -7.57
N LYS A 109 1.24 -6.81 -8.38
CA LYS A 109 1.58 -7.10 -9.79
C LYS A 109 2.48 -8.33 -9.91
N GLU A 110 3.34 -8.57 -8.91
CA GLU A 110 4.25 -9.72 -8.85
C GLU A 110 3.68 -10.94 -8.10
N GLY A 111 2.43 -10.85 -7.64
CA GLY A 111 1.76 -11.94 -6.93
C GLY A 111 2.10 -12.05 -5.44
N HIS A 112 2.88 -11.13 -4.88
CA HIS A 112 3.21 -11.01 -3.47
C HIS A 112 2.08 -10.33 -2.68
N ILE A 113 0.93 -11.01 -2.60
CA ILE A 113 -0.28 -10.55 -1.89
C ILE A 113 -0.55 -11.52 -0.73
N PRO A 114 -0.78 -11.03 0.50
CA PRO A 114 -1.22 -11.87 1.61
C PRO A 114 -2.53 -12.61 1.27
N ASP A 115 -2.64 -13.87 1.71
CA ASP A 115 -3.80 -14.71 1.40
C ASP A 115 -5.12 -14.12 1.91
N THR A 116 -5.10 -13.42 3.04
CA THR A 116 -6.27 -12.72 3.59
C THR A 116 -6.79 -11.63 2.65
N VAL A 117 -5.88 -10.86 2.05
CA VAL A 117 -6.24 -9.81 1.08
C VAL A 117 -6.70 -10.45 -0.23
N ARG A 118 -6.03 -11.53 -0.67
CA ARG A 118 -6.44 -12.28 -1.87
C ARG A 118 -7.86 -12.82 -1.74
N GLY A 119 -8.20 -13.44 -0.61
CA GLY A 119 -9.55 -13.97 -0.37
C GLY A 119 -10.64 -12.88 -0.43
N VAL A 120 -10.35 -11.68 0.09
CA VAL A 120 -11.26 -10.54 -0.01
C VAL A 120 -11.46 -10.11 -1.46
N VAL A 121 -10.37 -10.02 -2.25
CA VAL A 121 -10.45 -9.69 -3.68
C VAL A 121 -11.24 -10.75 -4.44
N ASP A 122 -10.99 -12.03 -4.19
CA ASP A 122 -11.68 -13.14 -4.86
C ASP A 122 -13.19 -13.08 -4.59
N LYS A 123 -13.60 -12.82 -3.35
CA LYS A 123 -15.01 -12.64 -2.97
C LYS A 123 -15.67 -11.48 -3.71
N VAL A 124 -15.01 -10.32 -3.76
CA VAL A 124 -15.52 -9.18 -4.53
C VAL A 124 -15.58 -9.49 -6.02
N MET A 125 -14.62 -10.23 -6.58
CA MET A 125 -14.59 -10.59 -8.00
C MET A 125 -15.62 -11.67 -8.39
N GLU A 126 -16.08 -12.47 -7.43
CA GLU A 126 -17.11 -13.48 -7.61
C GLU A 126 -18.52 -12.90 -7.40
N ASP A 127 -18.73 -12.30 -6.23
CA ASP A 127 -20.04 -11.87 -5.77
C ASP A 127 -20.34 -10.40 -6.08
N GLY A 128 -19.31 -9.58 -6.25
CA GLY A 128 -19.43 -8.13 -6.29
C GLY A 128 -19.57 -7.44 -4.94
N TRP A 129 -19.58 -8.23 -3.87
CA TRP A 129 -19.82 -7.77 -2.52
C TRP A 129 -18.87 -8.49 -1.58
N MET A 130 -18.24 -7.73 -0.68
CA MET A 130 -17.24 -8.29 0.24
C MET A 130 -17.87 -9.16 1.33
N LEU A 131 -19.07 -8.81 1.79
CA LEU A 131 -19.71 -9.38 2.97
C LEU A 131 -21.04 -10.08 2.67
N LYS A 132 -21.24 -10.53 1.42
CA LYS A 132 -22.49 -11.19 1.03
C LYS A 132 -22.80 -12.42 1.87
N ASP A 133 -21.78 -13.24 2.14
CA ASP A 133 -21.90 -14.43 2.99
C ASP A 133 -22.18 -14.10 4.47
N GLY A 134 -21.97 -12.84 4.87
CA GLY A 134 -22.30 -12.35 6.21
C GLY A 134 -23.75 -11.87 6.34
N TYR A 135 -24.53 -11.85 5.26
CA TYR A 135 -25.95 -11.53 5.30
C TYR A 135 -26.75 -12.77 5.72
N SER A 136 -27.01 -12.88 7.02
CA SER A 136 -27.78 -13.97 7.63
C SER A 136 -29.23 -13.57 7.87
N ASP A 137 -30.05 -14.55 8.26
CA ASP A 137 -31.40 -14.36 8.82
C ASP A 137 -31.41 -13.33 9.96
N PHE A 138 -30.42 -13.37 10.86
CA PHE A 138 -30.29 -12.36 11.91
C PHE A 138 -30.19 -10.91 11.39
N ILE A 139 -29.43 -10.69 10.30
CA ILE A 139 -29.31 -9.36 9.70
C ILE A 139 -30.59 -8.97 8.95
N GLU A 140 -31.29 -9.95 8.39
CA GLU A 140 -32.59 -9.74 7.74
C GLU A 140 -33.64 -9.28 8.76
N ASP A 141 -33.74 -9.96 9.90
CA ASP A 141 -34.63 -9.61 11.00
C ASP A 141 -34.31 -8.22 11.56
N ASP A 142 -33.02 -7.92 11.84
CA ASP A 142 -32.58 -6.60 12.31
C ASP A 142 -32.97 -5.48 11.33
N ARG A 143 -32.95 -5.76 10.02
CA ARG A 143 -33.33 -4.78 8.98
C ARG A 143 -34.83 -4.56 8.97
N ASP A 144 -35.64 -5.62 9.08
CA ASP A 144 -37.10 -5.51 9.13
C ASP A 144 -37.56 -4.73 10.37
N ASP A 145 -36.99 -5.02 11.53
CA ASP A 145 -37.24 -4.29 12.78
C ASP A 145 -36.91 -2.80 12.67
N LEU A 146 -35.88 -2.45 11.88
CA LEU A 146 -35.50 -1.07 11.57
C LEU A 146 -36.30 -0.45 10.40
N GLY A 147 -37.22 -1.19 9.78
CA GLY A 147 -38.00 -0.75 8.61
C GLY A 147 -37.17 -0.58 7.33
N LEU A 148 -36.06 -1.31 7.20
CA LEU A 148 -35.16 -1.30 6.05
C LEU A 148 -35.48 -2.44 5.07
N GLU A 149 -35.20 -2.24 3.78
CA GLU A 149 -35.42 -3.28 2.75
C GLU A 149 -34.56 -4.53 3.01
N THR A 150 -35.18 -5.69 3.14
CA THR A 150 -34.51 -6.97 3.39
C THR A 150 -33.97 -7.60 2.10
N ASP A 151 -34.64 -7.42 0.97
CA ASP A 151 -34.10 -7.81 -0.34
C ASP A 151 -33.09 -6.77 -0.84
N LEU A 152 -31.80 -7.03 -0.59
CA LEU A 152 -30.70 -6.18 -1.05
C LEU A 152 -30.44 -6.25 -2.56
N LYS A 153 -31.20 -7.06 -3.32
CA LYS A 153 -31.09 -7.18 -4.78
C LYS A 153 -29.67 -7.42 -5.26
N TRP A 154 -28.99 -8.37 -4.62
CA TRP A 154 -27.60 -8.71 -4.88
C TRP A 154 -27.35 -8.99 -6.37
N ASN A 155 -26.73 -8.03 -7.07
CA ASN A 155 -26.50 -8.12 -8.51
C ASN A 155 -25.05 -8.49 -8.84
N THR A 156 -24.85 -9.76 -9.20
CA THR A 156 -23.55 -10.27 -9.68
C THR A 156 -23.29 -10.00 -11.17
N GLU A 157 -24.31 -9.61 -11.94
CA GLU A 157 -24.21 -9.41 -13.38
C GLU A 157 -23.26 -8.25 -13.73
N PHE A 158 -23.33 -7.16 -12.95
CA PHE A 158 -22.42 -6.03 -13.10
C PHE A 158 -20.96 -6.48 -12.98
N VAL A 159 -20.63 -7.25 -11.95
CA VAL A 159 -19.26 -7.71 -11.71
C VAL A 159 -18.81 -8.72 -12.76
N ARG A 160 -19.67 -9.65 -13.18
CA ARG A 160 -19.36 -10.55 -14.32
C ARG A 160 -19.06 -9.76 -15.59
N ARG A 161 -19.80 -8.68 -15.86
CA ARG A 161 -19.60 -7.81 -17.02
C ARG A 161 -18.27 -7.05 -16.94
N VAL A 162 -17.94 -6.49 -15.77
CA VAL A 162 -16.66 -5.81 -15.51
C VAL A 162 -15.50 -6.79 -15.64
N LYS A 163 -15.57 -7.97 -15.00
CA LYS A 163 -14.56 -9.03 -15.07
C LYS A 163 -14.28 -9.45 -16.52
N LYS A 164 -15.33 -9.74 -17.29
CA LYS A 164 -15.21 -10.10 -18.71
C LYS A 164 -14.55 -9.00 -19.55
N ARG A 165 -14.90 -7.73 -19.29
CA ARG A 165 -14.43 -6.59 -20.10
C ARG A 165 -13.01 -6.14 -19.76
N TYR A 166 -12.68 -6.05 -18.48
CA TYR A 166 -11.48 -5.35 -18.00
C TYR A 166 -10.44 -6.27 -17.37
N ILE A 167 -10.80 -7.49 -16.98
CA ILE A 167 -9.87 -8.44 -16.35
C ILE A 167 -9.53 -9.55 -17.32
N ASP A 168 -10.52 -10.35 -17.74
CA ASP A 168 -10.31 -11.49 -18.65
C ASP A 168 -9.96 -11.03 -20.08
N GLY A 169 -10.47 -9.86 -20.48
CA GLY A 169 -10.22 -9.28 -21.80
C GLY A 169 -8.81 -8.71 -21.99
N VAL A 170 -8.10 -8.41 -20.90
CA VAL A 170 -6.73 -7.84 -20.94
C VAL A 170 -5.69 -8.94 -21.09
N ASN A 171 -5.92 -10.13 -20.54
CA ASN A 171 -5.04 -11.30 -20.65
C ASN A 171 -5.08 -12.02 -22.03
N LYS A 172 -5.76 -11.45 -23.04
CA LYS A 172 -5.85 -12.00 -24.41
C LYS A 172 -5.02 -11.23 -25.45
N LYS A 173 -4.12 -10.35 -25.01
CA LYS A 173 -3.17 -9.66 -25.89
C LYS A 173 -1.73 -10.03 -25.56
#